data_AF-A0A2M7HNT2-F1
#
_entry.id   AF-A0A2M7HNT2-F1
#
_cell.length_a   1.000
_cell.length_b   1.000
_cell.length_c   1.000
_cell.angle_alpha   90.00
_cell.angle_beta   90.00
_cell.angle_gamma   90.00
#
_symmetry.space_group_name_H-M   'P 1'
#
loop_
_entity.id
_entity.type
_entity.pdbx_description
1 polymer ?
#
loop_
_entity_poly.entity_id
_entity_poly.type
_entity_poly.pdbx_seq_one_letter_code
_entity_poly.pdbx_strand_id
1 'polypeptide(L)'
;MVISLMAAAALSAVVCGYHLVQGQKMLLAPLLRANVSEQSKQILRCLFHCQSVFFLTSTAIFLICSLKIIPGMYAYSLLLFLGLNYGIFSIWQFYIASLSPPNSSHMLSIQALVFLLISLLAMLGPLLS
;
A
#
# COMPACT_ATOMS: atom_id res chain seq x y z
N MET A 1 -0.74 10.39 18.04
CA MET A 1 0.12 10.63 16.86
C MET A 1 1.25 9.61 16.72
N VAL A 2 2.18 9.46 17.68
CA VAL A 2 3.32 8.51 17.51
C VAL A 2 2.84 7.06 17.39
N ILE A 3 1.96 6.60 18.29
CA ILE A 3 1.43 5.23 18.29
C ILE A 3 0.67 4.91 17.00
N SER A 4 -0.14 5.85 16.50
CA SER A 4 -0.89 5.65 15.25
C SER A 4 0.04 5.54 14.04
N LEU A 5 1.10 6.36 13.98
CA LEU A 5 2.10 6.27 12.92
C LEU A 5 2.96 5.01 13.00
N MET A 6 3.30 4.55 14.20
CA MET A 6 3.98 3.25 14.37
C MET A 6 3.10 2.09 13.91
N ALA A 7 1.81 2.12 14.24
CA ALA A 7 0.85 1.12 13.75
C ALA A 7 0.70 1.17 12.22
N ALA A 8 0.62 2.38 11.63
CA ALA A 8 0.59 2.55 10.17
C ALA A 8 1.87 2.02 9.51
N ALA A 9 3.04 2.27 10.11
CA ALA A 9 4.32 1.74 9.62
C ALA A 9 4.35 0.21 9.67
N ALA A 10 3.91 -0.40 10.78
CA ALA A 10 3.87 -1.85 10.92
C ALA A 10 2.93 -2.50 9.89
N LEU A 11 1.71 -1.96 9.73
CA LEU A 11 0.75 -2.45 8.74
C LEU A 11 1.27 -2.27 7.31
N SER A 12 1.85 -1.12 7.00
CA SER A 12 2.44 -0.84 5.69
C SER A 12 3.61 -1.79 5.37
N ALA A 13 4.45 -2.10 6.36
CA ALA A 13 5.52 -3.08 6.22
C ALA A 13 4.98 -4.49 5.92
N VAL A 14 3.92 -4.91 6.62
CA VAL A 14 3.24 -6.19 6.36
C VAL A 14 2.69 -6.23 4.94
N VAL A 15 2.02 -5.17 4.48
CA VAL A 15 1.55 -5.06 3.09
C VAL A 15 2.73 -5.15 2.13
N CYS A 16 3.81 -4.39 2.36
CA CYS A 16 4.97 -4.39 1.48
C CYS A 16 5.55 -5.80 1.34
N GLY A 17 5.76 -6.50 2.46
CA GLY A 17 6.23 -7.89 2.47
C GLY A 17 5.26 -8.84 1.76
N TYR A 18 3.96 -8.72 2.04
CA TYR A 18 2.93 -9.51 1.36
C TYR A 18 2.90 -9.27 -0.15
N HIS A 19 2.96 -8.00 -0.59
CA HIS A 19 2.99 -7.62 -2.01
C HIS A 19 4.21 -8.19 -2.73
N LEU A 20 5.39 -8.11 -2.11
CA LEU A 20 6.62 -8.66 -2.69
C LEU A 20 6.55 -10.18 -2.80
N VAL A 21 6.18 -10.88 -1.71
CA VAL A 21 6.13 -12.35 -1.69
C VAL A 21 5.05 -12.88 -2.63
N GLN A 22 3.83 -12.33 -2.55
CA GLN A 22 2.72 -12.82 -3.34
C GLN A 22 2.82 -12.36 -4.80
N GLY A 23 3.26 -11.14 -5.06
CA GLY A 23 3.46 -10.63 -6.43
C GLY A 23 4.57 -11.38 -7.17
N GLN A 24 5.65 -11.78 -6.50
CA GLN A 24 6.64 -12.66 -7.12
C GLN A 24 6.05 -14.01 -7.55
N LYS A 25 5.24 -14.62 -6.67
CA LYS A 25 4.65 -15.96 -6.91
C LYS A 25 3.50 -15.95 -7.91
N MET A 26 2.59 -14.99 -7.79
CA MET A 26 1.31 -14.97 -8.52
C MET A 26 1.35 -14.08 -9.77
N LEU A 27 2.25 -13.10 -9.84
CA LEU A 27 2.36 -12.19 -10.98
C LEU A 27 3.63 -12.46 -11.79
N LEU A 28 4.82 -12.28 -11.21
CA LEU A 28 6.07 -12.29 -11.98
C LEU A 28 6.41 -13.68 -12.54
N ALA A 29 6.31 -14.74 -11.72
CA ALA A 29 6.64 -16.10 -12.16
C ALA A 29 5.70 -16.61 -13.28
N PRO A 30 4.38 -16.40 -13.21
CA PRO A 30 3.48 -16.72 -14.32
C PRO A 30 3.68 -15.83 -15.55
N LEU A 31 3.93 -14.53 -15.35
CA LEU A 31 4.09 -13.56 -16.45
C LEU A 31 5.31 -13.87 -17.33
N LEU A 32 6.37 -14.43 -16.75
CA LEU A 32 7.54 -14.93 -17.48
C LEU A 32 7.19 -16.07 -18.46
N ARG A 33 6.24 -16.92 -18.09
CA ARG A 33 5.83 -18.10 -18.86
C ARG A 33 4.65 -17.83 -19.79
N ALA A 34 3.96 -16.71 -19.60
CA ALA A 34 2.79 -16.36 -20.37
C ALA A 34 3.14 -15.95 -21.81
N ASN A 35 2.35 -16.41 -22.77
CA ASN A 35 2.48 -16.07 -24.19
C ASN A 35 1.83 -14.71 -24.50
N VAL A 36 2.34 -13.65 -23.87
CA VAL A 36 1.92 -12.26 -24.04
C VAL A 36 3.06 -11.48 -24.68
N SER A 37 2.75 -10.36 -25.34
CA SER A 37 3.78 -9.49 -25.91
C SER A 37 4.76 -9.02 -24.83
N GLU A 38 6.04 -8.87 -25.21
CA GLU A 38 7.08 -8.39 -24.30
C GLU A 38 6.78 -6.98 -23.76
N GLN A 39 6.11 -6.14 -24.57
CA GLN A 39 5.64 -4.83 -24.13
C GLN A 39 4.66 -4.94 -22.95
N SER A 40 3.66 -5.83 -23.02
CA SER A 40 2.72 -6.03 -21.91
C SER A 40 3.41 -6.56 -20.66
N LYS A 41 4.39 -7.47 -20.82
CA LYS A 41 5.19 -7.97 -19.69
C LYS A 41 5.99 -6.86 -19.02
N GLN A 42 6.61 -5.96 -19.80
CA GLN A 42 7.34 -4.82 -19.28
C GLN A 42 6.44 -3.87 -18.49
N ILE A 43 5.25 -3.54 -19.02
CA ILE A 43 4.29 -2.65 -18.34
C ILE A 43 3.88 -3.23 -16.98
N LEU A 44 3.51 -4.51 -16.93
CA LEU A 44 3.09 -5.17 -15.69
C LEU A 44 4.22 -5.24 -14.65
N ARG A 45 5.46 -5.50 -15.07
CA ARG A 45 6.63 -5.45 -14.19
C ARG A 45 6.90 -4.04 -13.67
N CYS A 46 6.78 -3.03 -14.53
CA CYS A 46 6.95 -1.64 -14.15
C CYS A 46 5.93 -1.24 -13.08
N LEU A 47 4.65 -1.56 -13.28
CA LEU A 47 3.59 -1.31 -12.29
C LEU A 47 3.85 -2.01 -10.95
N PHE A 48 4.28 -3.28 -11.00
CA PHE A 48 4.66 -4.01 -9.79
C PHE A 48 5.81 -3.33 -9.02
N HIS A 49 6.86 -2.91 -9.71
CA HIS A 49 7.99 -2.23 -9.07
C HIS A 49 7.63 -0.83 -8.56
N CYS A 50 6.86 -0.04 -9.31
CA CYS A 50 6.36 1.25 -8.85
C CYS A 50 5.54 1.11 -7.56
N GLN A 51 4.62 0.15 -7.51
CA GLN A 51 3.82 -0.12 -6.31
C GLN A 51 4.69 -0.60 -5.14
N SER A 52 5.67 -1.46 -5.41
CA SER A 52 6.61 -1.95 -4.40
C SER A 52 7.42 -0.80 -3.78
N VAL A 53 7.95 0.11 -4.62
CA VAL A 53 8.68 1.29 -4.17
C VAL A 53 7.77 2.20 -3.36
N PHE A 54 6.52 2.41 -3.78
CA PHE A 54 5.56 3.20 -3.02
C PHE A 54 5.34 2.64 -1.60
N PHE A 55 5.10 1.32 -1.46
CA PHE A 55 4.91 0.71 -0.14
C PHE A 55 6.17 0.75 0.72
N LEU A 56 7.35 0.63 0.12
CA LEU A 56 8.61 0.72 0.84
C LEU A 56 8.84 2.15 1.36
N THR A 57 8.66 3.15 0.51
CA THR A 57 8.87 4.56 0.87
C THR A 57 7.83 5.05 1.85
N SER A 58 6.55 4.68 1.72
CA SER A 58 5.50 5.02 2.69
C SER A 58 5.81 4.45 4.07
N THR A 59 6.27 3.20 4.14
CA THR A 59 6.70 2.54 5.39
C THR A 59 7.84 3.31 6.05
N ALA A 60 8.86 3.67 5.27
CA ALA A 60 9.99 4.45 5.76
C ALA A 60 9.54 5.83 6.27
N ILE A 61 8.67 6.51 5.54
CA ILE A 61 8.12 7.81 5.94
C ILE A 61 7.33 7.71 7.25
N PHE A 62 6.43 6.73 7.38
CA PHE A 62 5.67 6.55 8.63
C PHE A 62 6.59 6.31 9.82
N LEU A 63 7.66 5.53 9.63
CA LEU A 63 8.66 5.28 10.66
C LEU A 63 9.42 6.57 11.03
N ILE A 64 9.96 7.30 10.05
CA ILE A 64 10.71 8.54 10.24
C ILE A 64 9.84 9.60 10.94
N CYS A 65 8.58 9.75 10.53
CA CYS A 65 7.61 10.65 11.16
C CYS A 65 7.27 10.21 12.60
N SER A 66 7.13 8.90 12.86
CA SER A 66 6.88 8.39 14.21
C SER A 66 8.04 8.67 15.18
N LEU A 67 9.27 8.63 14.67
CA LEU A 67 10.50 8.93 15.42
C LEU A 67 10.77 10.43 15.57
N LYS A 68 9.89 11.29 15.04
CA LYS A 68 10.01 12.77 15.06
C LYS A 68 11.32 13.28 14.43
N ILE A 69 11.86 12.56 13.45
CA ILE A 69 13.09 12.96 12.73
C ILE A 69 12.81 14.16 11.80
N ILE A 70 11.59 14.26 11.27
CA ILE A 70 11.15 15.36 10.40
C ILE A 70 10.30 16.35 11.21
N PRO A 71 10.46 17.67 11.01
CA PRO A 71 9.60 18.67 11.64
C PRO A 71 8.12 18.48 11.29
N GLY A 72 7.24 18.73 12.26
CA GLY A 72 5.79 18.47 12.14
C GLY A 72 5.12 19.12 10.92
N MET A 73 5.54 20.34 10.54
CA MET A 73 4.97 21.03 9.38
C MET A 73 5.21 20.29 8.06
N TYR A 74 6.40 19.71 7.87
CA TYR A 74 6.69 18.91 6.68
C TYR A 74 6.04 17.52 6.74
N ALA A 75 5.91 16.96 7.94
CA ALA A 75 5.23 15.69 8.14
C ALA A 75 3.73 15.78 7.84
N TYR A 76 3.07 16.90 8.12
CA TYR A 76 1.64 17.07 7.93
C TYR A 76 1.17 16.78 6.50
N SER A 77 1.70 17.51 5.51
CA SER A 77 1.31 17.36 4.11
C SER A 77 1.68 15.98 3.56
N LEU A 78 2.81 15.43 4.00
CA LEU A 78 3.30 14.13 3.58
C LEU A 78 2.39 13.00 4.10
N LEU A 79 1.98 13.06 5.37
CA LEU A 79 1.08 12.09 5.99
C LEU A 79 -0.32 12.14 5.38
N LEU A 80 -0.84 13.34 5.07
CA LEU A 80 -2.10 13.49 4.34
C LEU A 80 -2.01 12.88 2.93
N PHE A 81 -0.94 13.17 2.19
CA PHE A 81 -0.74 12.61 0.86
C PHE A 81 -0.71 11.08 0.90
N LEU A 82 0.08 10.49 1.79
CA LEU A 82 0.15 9.04 1.94
C LEU A 82 -1.20 8.46 2.37
N GLY A 83 -1.84 9.06 3.38
CA GLY A 83 -3.14 8.63 3.88
C GLY A 83 -4.21 8.60 2.79
N LEU A 84 -4.29 9.64 1.97
CA LEU A 84 -5.22 9.70 0.83
C LEU A 84 -4.91 8.62 -0.22
N ASN A 85 -3.64 8.37 -0.54
CA ASN A 85 -3.28 7.31 -1.49
C ASN A 85 -3.70 5.92 -0.99
N TYR A 86 -3.47 5.60 0.29
CA TYR A 86 -3.96 4.36 0.88
C TYR A 86 -5.50 4.29 0.89
N GLY A 87 -6.18 5.41 1.10
CA GLY A 87 -7.64 5.49 0.99
C GLY A 87 -8.14 5.17 -0.41
N ILE A 88 -7.50 5.75 -1.45
CA ILE A 88 -7.82 5.45 -2.85
C ILE A 88 -7.58 3.97 -3.16
N PHE A 89 -6.46 3.40 -2.71
CA PHE A 89 -6.19 1.97 -2.88
C PHE A 89 -7.24 1.10 -2.20
N SER A 90 -7.69 1.46 -1.01
CA SER A 90 -8.78 0.76 -0.33
C SER A 90 -10.05 0.78 -1.16
N ILE A 91 -10.48 1.95 -1.65
CA ILE A 91 -11.71 2.10 -2.44
C ILE A 91 -11.61 1.24 -3.71
N TRP A 92 -10.49 1.34 -4.42
CA TRP A 92 -10.28 0.58 -5.66
C TRP A 92 -10.26 -0.92 -5.40
N GLN A 93 -9.68 -1.35 -4.29
CA GLN A 93 -9.57 -2.77 -3.98
C GLN A 93 -10.88 -3.38 -3.49
N PHE A 94 -11.72 -2.61 -2.79
CA PHE A 94 -13.12 -3.02 -2.55
C PHE A 94 -13.91 -3.15 -3.84
N TYR A 95 -13.73 -2.22 -4.77
CA TYR A 95 -14.38 -2.29 -6.08
C TYR A 95 -13.92 -3.52 -6.88
N ILE A 96 -12.62 -3.85 -6.88
CA ILE A 96 -12.13 -5.07 -7.54
C ILE A 96 -12.66 -6.32 -6.81
N ALA A 97 -12.74 -6.30 -5.48
CA ALA A 97 -13.26 -7.42 -4.70
C ALA A 97 -14.72 -7.72 -5.04
N SER A 98 -15.57 -6.70 -5.24
CA SER A 98 -16.99 -6.90 -5.57
C SER A 98 -17.20 -7.50 -6.97
N LEU A 99 -16.24 -7.32 -7.88
CA LEU A 99 -16.26 -7.91 -9.22
C LEU A 99 -15.57 -9.28 -9.30
N SER A 100 -14.84 -9.67 -8.25
CA SER A 100 -14.01 -10.87 -8.25
C SER A 100 -14.79 -12.12 -7.83
N PRO A 101 -14.37 -13.31 -8.30
CA PRO A 101 -14.88 -14.59 -7.80
C PRO A 101 -14.75 -14.69 -6.26
N PRO A 102 -15.63 -15.44 -5.57
CA PRO A 102 -15.70 -15.45 -4.11
C PRO A 102 -14.36 -15.79 -3.43
N ASN A 103 -13.58 -16.72 -4.00
CA ASN A 103 -12.27 -17.11 -3.46
C ASN A 103 -11.24 -15.97 -3.43
N SER A 104 -11.23 -15.08 -4.43
CA SER A 104 -10.32 -13.93 -4.48
C SER A 104 -10.91 -12.68 -3.85
N SER A 105 -12.24 -12.56 -3.85
CA SER A 105 -12.98 -11.42 -3.28
C SER A 105 -12.69 -11.21 -1.79
N HIS A 106 -12.67 -12.28 -0.99
CA HIS A 106 -12.37 -12.18 0.44
C HIS A 106 -10.97 -11.64 0.73
N MET A 107 -9.96 -12.16 0.02
CA MET A 107 -8.57 -11.75 0.21
C MET A 107 -8.36 -10.29 -0.19
N LEU A 108 -8.98 -9.86 -1.29
CA LEU A 108 -8.96 -8.46 -1.74
C LEU A 108 -9.66 -7.54 -0.73
N SER A 109 -10.79 -7.97 -0.17
CA SER A 109 -11.53 -7.19 0.84
C SER A 109 -10.73 -7.01 2.13
N ILE A 110 -10.01 -8.04 2.59
CA ILE A 110 -9.10 -7.93 3.74
C ILE A 110 -7.97 -6.95 3.43
N GLN A 111 -7.37 -7.03 2.24
CA GLN A 111 -6.33 -6.09 1.83
C GLN A 111 -6.84 -4.64 1.77
N ALA A 112 -8.06 -4.44 1.26
CA ALA A 112 -8.73 -3.15 1.23
C ALA A 112 -8.94 -2.60 2.65
N LEU A 113 -9.39 -3.42 3.60
CA LEU A 113 -9.53 -3.02 5.01
C LEU A 113 -8.18 -2.61 5.63
N VAL A 114 -7.10 -3.32 5.33
CA VAL A 114 -5.75 -2.94 5.81
C VAL A 114 -5.34 -1.59 5.23
N PHE A 115 -5.62 -1.33 3.96
CA PHE A 115 -5.37 -0.02 3.35
C PHE A 115 -6.20 1.10 3.96
N LEU A 116 -7.48 0.85 4.25
CA LEU A 116 -8.33 1.80 4.95
C LEU A 116 -7.76 2.10 6.34
N LEU A 117 -7.31 1.08 7.07
CA LEU A 117 -6.74 1.24 8.40
C LEU A 117 -5.44 2.07 8.36
N ILE A 118 -4.54 1.81 7.40
CA ILE A 118 -3.33 2.63 7.20
C ILE A 118 -3.69 4.08 6.89
N SER A 119 -4.68 4.30 6.00
CA SER A 119 -5.18 5.62 5.64
C SER A 119 -5.65 6.40 6.86
N LEU A 120 -6.54 5.80 7.66
CA LEU A 120 -7.07 6.42 8.87
C LEU A 120 -5.97 6.70 9.90
N LEU A 121 -5.07 5.75 10.14
CA LEU A 121 -3.98 5.91 11.12
C LEU A 121 -2.97 6.99 10.71
N ALA A 122 -2.69 7.11 9.41
CA ALA A 122 -1.82 8.15 8.85
C ALA A 122 -2.44 9.55 8.97
N MET A 123 -3.75 9.65 8.71
CA MET A 123 -4.47 10.93 8.74
C MET A 123 -4.93 11.36 10.14
N LEU A 124 -4.99 10.43 11.10
CA LEU A 124 -5.45 10.71 12.47
C LEU A 124 -4.62 11.80 13.17
N GLY A 125 -3.30 11.82 12.92
CA GLY A 125 -2.41 12.86 13.44
C GLY A 125 -2.76 14.23 12.86
N PRO A 126 -2.63 14.42 11.54
CA PRO A 126 -2.99 15.65 10.84
C PRO A 126 -4.41 16.17 11.14
N LEU A 127 -5.42 15.30 11.26
CA LEU A 127 -6.81 15.72 11.46
C LEU A 127 -7.14 16.15 12.90
N LEU A 128 -6.34 15.73 13.89
CA LEU A 128 -6.56 16.00 15.32
C LEU A 128 -5.57 17.03 15.90
N SER A 129 -4.66 17.56 15.08
CA SER A 129 -3.64 18.57 15.43
C SER A 129 -4.04 19.95 14.95
#